data_AF-A0A2J6XJP6-F1
#
_entry.id   AF-A0A2J6XJP6-F1
#
_cell.length_a   1.000
_cell.length_b   1.000
_cell.length_c   1.000
_cell.angle_alpha   90.00
_cell.angle_beta   90.00
_cell.angle_gamma   90.00
#
_symmetry.space_group_name_H-M   'P 1'
#
loop_
_entity.id
_entity.type
_entity.pdbx_description
1 polymer ?
#
loop_
_entity_poly.entity_id
_entity_poly.type
_entity_poly.pdbx_seq_one_letter_code
_entity_poly.pdbx_strand_id
1 'polypeptide(L)'
;MLLCDMISKITNGLLVEPSLTPKPGAVTPEKRHKDKNYYDFLIHSNIVQKVMYETCKRYEKEEKNIIAYGFKLYRKFLIENNIGKNIALGEFLLHLPFSIAIYYGQNSYEIAKASSEIIRNTGREEGIEYYEILKGLSLSYLGKYQGLEKDVNEGYPNSFIDVLEKYSWDLVYKELLNNYSISLEIKEKMEKINEEKLNEKFLWGFIHLISSYGDTLIAKKNGFNAFIKTRNDAEIAKIIAKKYGIKFALDYLDKLWRPLKINPGSSLDVLSSSITFYFLDNF
;
A
#
# COMPACT_ATOMS: atom_id res chain seq x y z
N MET A 1 -6.02 6.12 -27.19
CA MET A 1 -5.86 5.19 -26.05
C MET A 1 -7.04 5.44 -25.14
N LEU A 2 -7.83 4.41 -24.80
CA LEU A 2 -8.90 4.59 -23.82
C LEU A 2 -8.24 4.91 -22.48
N LEU A 3 -8.81 5.83 -21.70
CA LEU A 3 -8.14 6.27 -20.47
C LEU A 3 -7.91 5.10 -19.51
N CYS A 4 -8.83 4.14 -19.48
CA CYS A 4 -8.70 2.91 -18.71
C CYS A 4 -7.56 1.97 -19.16
N ASP A 5 -6.96 2.16 -20.34
CA ASP A 5 -5.76 1.41 -20.73
C ASP A 5 -4.55 1.82 -19.86
N MET A 6 -4.56 3.04 -19.31
CA MET A 6 -3.54 3.55 -18.38
C MET A 6 -3.50 2.77 -17.06
N ILE A 7 -4.54 1.99 -16.73
CA ILE A 7 -4.56 1.14 -15.51
C ILE A 7 -3.33 0.23 -15.45
N SER A 8 -2.88 -0.28 -16.60
CA SER A 8 -1.65 -1.08 -16.68
C SER A 8 -0.41 -0.34 -16.17
N LYS A 9 -0.27 0.95 -16.50
CA LYS A 9 0.83 1.80 -16.05
C LYS A 9 0.72 2.13 -14.56
N ILE A 10 -0.48 2.50 -14.10
CA ILE A 10 -0.69 2.93 -12.70
C ILE A 10 -0.77 1.76 -11.71
N THR A 11 -0.64 0.52 -12.18
CA THR A 11 -0.52 -0.69 -11.35
C THR A 11 0.90 -1.25 -11.29
N ASN A 12 1.88 -0.63 -11.95
CA ASN A 12 3.26 -1.11 -11.96
C ASN A 12 3.87 -1.24 -10.56
N GLY A 13 3.53 -0.34 -9.62
CA GLY A 13 3.96 -0.43 -8.23
C GLY A 13 3.63 -1.78 -7.59
N LEU A 14 2.41 -2.29 -7.83
CA LEU A 14 1.90 -3.54 -7.29
C LEU A 14 2.70 -4.77 -7.76
N LEU A 15 3.35 -4.68 -8.92
CA LEU A 15 4.15 -5.77 -9.50
C LEU A 15 5.63 -5.64 -9.13
N VAL A 16 6.12 -4.40 -9.08
CA VAL A 16 7.52 -4.10 -8.84
C VAL A 16 7.89 -4.25 -7.37
N GLU A 17 7.06 -3.74 -6.44
CA GLU A 17 7.26 -3.87 -4.99
C GLU A 17 7.56 -5.32 -4.55
N PRO A 18 6.76 -6.33 -4.93
CA PRO A 18 7.01 -7.70 -4.48
C PRO A 18 8.25 -8.31 -5.11
N SER A 19 8.71 -7.74 -6.23
CA SER A 19 9.88 -8.19 -6.99
C SER A 19 11.20 -7.57 -6.49
N LEU A 20 11.15 -6.56 -5.62
CA LEU A 20 12.34 -5.96 -5.03
C LEU A 20 13.13 -6.96 -4.21
N THR A 21 14.46 -6.95 -4.39
CA THR A 21 15.36 -7.79 -3.59
C THR A 21 16.69 -7.09 -3.29
N PRO A 22 17.16 -7.12 -2.03
CA PRO A 22 16.53 -7.73 -0.84
C PRO A 22 15.43 -6.86 -0.19
N LYS A 23 14.49 -7.47 0.53
CA LYS A 23 13.41 -6.78 1.27
C LYS A 23 13.29 -7.29 2.71
N PRO A 24 13.81 -6.55 3.71
CA PRO A 24 13.91 -6.97 5.11
C PRO A 24 12.58 -7.39 5.73
N GLY A 25 12.53 -8.61 6.27
CA GLY A 25 11.36 -9.12 6.98
C GLY A 25 10.15 -9.44 6.10
N ALA A 26 10.18 -9.08 4.82
CA ALA A 26 9.07 -9.21 3.88
C ALA A 26 9.24 -10.38 2.91
N VAL A 27 8.27 -10.51 2.00
CA VAL A 27 8.29 -11.47 0.88
C VAL A 27 9.14 -10.92 -0.25
N THR A 28 10.02 -11.75 -0.80
CA THR A 28 10.76 -11.48 -2.06
C THR A 28 10.57 -12.68 -2.99
N PRO A 29 11.05 -12.64 -4.26
CA PRO A 29 11.06 -13.82 -5.12
C PRO A 29 11.76 -15.04 -4.49
N GLU A 30 12.73 -14.79 -3.61
CA GLU A 30 13.56 -15.82 -2.97
C GLU A 30 13.12 -16.19 -1.55
N LYS A 31 12.40 -15.31 -0.85
CA LYS A 31 12.09 -15.45 0.57
C LYS A 31 10.59 -15.29 0.84
N ARG A 32 10.02 -16.23 1.60
CA ARG A 32 8.63 -16.17 2.08
C ARG A 32 8.51 -15.44 3.43
N HIS A 33 7.29 -15.02 3.78
CA HIS A 33 6.97 -14.51 5.11
C HIS A 33 5.71 -15.22 5.64
N LYS A 34 5.88 -16.03 6.69
CA LYS A 34 4.80 -16.85 7.28
C LYS A 34 4.07 -17.66 6.21
N ASP A 35 2.79 -17.37 6.03
CA ASP A 35 1.84 -18.01 5.12
C ASP A 35 1.83 -17.36 3.73
N LYS A 36 2.61 -16.29 3.48
CA LYS A 36 2.65 -15.58 2.19
C LYS A 36 3.91 -15.85 1.39
N ASN A 37 3.75 -15.88 0.07
CA ASN A 37 4.85 -16.01 -0.88
C ASN A 37 4.71 -15.04 -2.06
N TYR A 38 5.75 -14.93 -2.89
CA TYR A 38 5.82 -14.00 -4.01
C TYR A 38 4.65 -14.14 -5.01
N TYR A 39 4.23 -15.37 -5.31
CA TYR A 39 3.12 -15.62 -6.22
C TYR A 39 1.77 -15.17 -5.65
N ASP A 40 1.61 -15.18 -4.33
CA ASP A 40 0.39 -14.62 -3.71
C ASP A 40 0.27 -13.12 -4.03
N PHE A 41 1.40 -12.39 -4.05
CA PHE A 41 1.41 -10.98 -4.44
C PHE A 41 1.13 -10.81 -5.93
N LEU A 42 1.74 -11.60 -6.82
CA LEU A 42 1.44 -11.50 -8.27
C LEU A 42 -0.03 -11.75 -8.59
N ILE A 43 -0.66 -12.74 -7.94
CA ILE A 43 -2.09 -13.00 -8.08
C ILE A 43 -2.90 -11.82 -7.55
N HIS A 44 -2.51 -11.27 -6.39
CA HIS A 44 -3.16 -10.09 -5.82
C HIS A 44 -3.05 -8.86 -6.74
N SER A 45 -1.87 -8.55 -7.30
CA SER A 45 -1.69 -7.46 -8.25
C SER A 45 -2.58 -7.63 -9.50
N ASN A 46 -2.74 -8.86 -10.00
CA ASN A 46 -3.64 -9.14 -11.12
C ASN A 46 -5.13 -8.90 -10.76
N ILE A 47 -5.54 -9.31 -9.56
CA ILE A 47 -6.89 -9.04 -9.05
C ILE A 47 -7.10 -7.53 -8.95
N VAL A 48 -6.18 -6.79 -8.33
CA VAL A 48 -6.29 -5.34 -8.17
C VAL A 48 -6.34 -4.63 -9.52
N GLN A 49 -5.51 -5.02 -10.47
CA GLN A 49 -5.54 -4.47 -11.83
C GLN A 49 -6.88 -4.68 -12.52
N LYS A 50 -7.47 -5.88 -12.42
CA LYS A 50 -8.81 -6.16 -12.96
C LYS A 50 -9.88 -5.31 -12.29
N VAL A 51 -9.84 -5.19 -10.96
CA VAL A 51 -10.77 -4.35 -10.20
C VAL A 51 -10.67 -2.89 -10.62
N MET A 52 -9.45 -2.36 -10.74
CA MET A 52 -9.21 -0.98 -11.16
C MET A 52 -9.71 -0.74 -12.58
N TYR A 53 -9.49 -1.68 -13.50
CA TYR A 53 -9.99 -1.57 -14.86
C TYR A 53 -11.52 -1.52 -14.93
N GLU A 54 -12.21 -2.43 -14.25
CA GLU A 54 -13.69 -2.45 -14.22
C GLU A 54 -14.26 -1.20 -13.51
N THR A 55 -13.60 -0.76 -12.44
CA THR A 55 -13.94 0.49 -11.72
C THR A 55 -13.84 1.69 -12.66
N CYS A 56 -12.74 1.79 -13.43
CA CYS A 56 -12.57 2.84 -14.44
C CYS A 56 -13.65 2.78 -15.52
N LYS A 57 -13.95 1.59 -16.06
CA LYS A 57 -14.98 1.41 -17.11
C LYS A 57 -16.38 1.78 -16.65
N ARG A 58 -16.69 1.61 -15.36
CA ARG A 58 -17.98 2.06 -14.80
C ARG A 58 -18.00 3.55 -14.54
N TYR A 59 -16.88 4.12 -14.11
CA TYR A 59 -16.75 5.56 -13.99
C TYR A 59 -16.96 6.27 -15.33
N GLU A 60 -16.42 5.76 -16.45
CA GLU A 60 -16.71 6.27 -17.81
C GLU A 60 -18.20 6.30 -18.16
N LYS A 61 -18.99 5.41 -17.56
CA LYS A 61 -20.44 5.32 -17.76
C LYS A 61 -21.23 6.18 -16.78
N GLU A 62 -20.55 7.01 -16.00
CA GLU A 62 -21.14 7.88 -14.97
C GLU A 62 -21.99 7.12 -13.94
N GLU A 63 -21.63 5.87 -13.66
CA GLU A 63 -22.27 5.10 -12.58
C GLU A 63 -21.93 5.70 -11.21
N LYS A 64 -22.80 5.50 -10.22
CA LYS A 64 -22.62 6.02 -8.84
C LYS A 64 -21.90 5.00 -7.96
N ASN A 65 -21.35 5.47 -6.84
CA ASN A 65 -20.72 4.65 -5.78
C ASN A 65 -19.62 3.74 -6.33
N ILE A 66 -18.78 4.30 -7.21
CA ILE A 66 -17.75 3.57 -7.95
C ILE A 66 -16.70 2.95 -7.02
N ILE A 67 -16.31 3.63 -5.93
CA ILE A 67 -15.37 3.07 -4.96
C ILE A 67 -15.99 1.88 -4.22
N ALA A 68 -17.25 1.97 -3.78
CA ALA A 68 -17.96 0.84 -3.17
C ALA A 68 -18.07 -0.35 -4.15
N TYR A 69 -18.31 -0.08 -5.44
CA TYR A 69 -18.26 -1.11 -6.48
C TYR A 69 -16.88 -1.78 -6.55
N GLY A 70 -15.79 -0.99 -6.57
CA GLY A 70 -14.43 -1.52 -6.56
C GLY A 70 -14.15 -2.40 -5.35
N PHE A 71 -14.56 -1.99 -4.14
CA PHE A 71 -14.45 -2.81 -2.93
C PHE A 71 -15.25 -4.12 -3.03
N LYS A 72 -16.49 -4.05 -3.49
CA LYS A 72 -17.34 -5.23 -3.67
C LYS A 72 -16.74 -6.22 -4.69
N LEU A 73 -16.18 -5.71 -5.79
CA LEU A 73 -15.55 -6.53 -6.81
C LEU A 73 -14.25 -7.17 -6.30
N TYR A 74 -13.44 -6.42 -5.56
CA TYR A 74 -12.25 -6.95 -4.89
C TYR A 74 -12.61 -8.08 -3.92
N ARG A 75 -13.61 -7.87 -3.06
CA ARG A 75 -14.12 -8.90 -2.14
C ARG A 75 -14.58 -10.15 -2.88
N LYS A 76 -15.33 -9.99 -3.98
CA LYS A 76 -15.76 -11.10 -4.83
C LYS A 76 -14.55 -11.89 -5.35
N PHE A 77 -13.54 -11.23 -5.90
CA PHE A 77 -12.35 -11.92 -6.42
C PHE A 77 -11.51 -12.58 -5.33
N LEU A 78 -11.44 -12.01 -4.12
CA LEU A 78 -10.79 -12.69 -2.99
C LEU A 78 -11.47 -14.03 -2.69
N ILE A 79 -12.80 -14.07 -2.67
CA ILE A 79 -13.58 -15.31 -2.46
C ILE A 79 -13.35 -16.30 -3.59
N GLU A 80 -13.48 -15.87 -4.85
CA GLU A 80 -13.32 -16.73 -6.04
C GLU A 80 -11.92 -17.34 -6.14
N ASN A 81 -10.90 -16.65 -5.62
CA ASN A 81 -9.51 -17.14 -5.61
C ASN A 81 -9.11 -17.79 -4.27
N ASN A 82 -10.06 -18.02 -3.35
CA ASN A 82 -9.82 -18.61 -2.03
C ASN A 82 -8.76 -17.85 -1.19
N ILE A 83 -8.72 -16.53 -1.30
CA ILE A 83 -7.80 -15.66 -0.55
C ILE A 83 -8.48 -15.19 0.74
N GLY A 84 -8.32 -15.97 1.81
CA GLY A 84 -8.84 -15.66 3.16
C GLY A 84 -7.84 -14.95 4.08
N LYS A 85 -6.71 -14.50 3.55
CA LYS A 85 -5.61 -13.86 4.29
C LYS A 85 -5.26 -12.52 3.65
N ASN A 86 -4.93 -11.52 4.45
CA ASN A 86 -4.49 -10.23 3.91
C ASN A 86 -3.14 -10.38 3.22
N ILE A 87 -3.08 -10.26 1.89
CA ILE A 87 -1.84 -10.18 1.11
C ILE A 87 -1.24 -8.78 1.22
N ALA A 88 -1.89 -7.80 0.58
CA ALA A 88 -1.54 -6.38 0.56
C ALA A 88 -2.82 -5.51 0.43
N LEU A 89 -3.67 -5.51 1.46
CA LEU A 89 -4.87 -4.67 1.48
C LEU A 89 -4.54 -3.18 1.36
N GLY A 90 -3.42 -2.73 1.94
CA GLY A 90 -3.02 -1.32 1.90
C GLY A 90 -2.73 -0.86 0.48
N GLU A 91 -1.99 -1.65 -0.30
CA GLU A 91 -1.81 -1.41 -1.74
C GLU A 91 -3.13 -1.29 -2.49
N PHE A 92 -4.08 -2.21 -2.27
CA PHE A 92 -5.39 -2.11 -2.93
C PHE A 92 -6.11 -0.79 -2.60
N LEU A 93 -6.11 -0.40 -1.32
CA LEU A 93 -6.76 0.84 -0.90
C LEU A 93 -6.11 2.08 -1.52
N LEU A 94 -4.77 2.12 -1.58
CA LEU A 94 -4.01 3.23 -2.17
C LEU A 94 -4.19 3.32 -3.68
N HIS A 95 -4.26 2.19 -4.38
CA HIS A 95 -4.28 2.20 -5.85
C HIS A 95 -5.69 2.29 -6.44
N LEU A 96 -6.73 1.81 -5.75
CA LEU A 96 -8.09 1.85 -6.29
C LEU A 96 -8.52 3.27 -6.74
N PRO A 97 -8.32 4.35 -5.96
CA PRO A 97 -8.68 5.70 -6.38
C PRO A 97 -7.95 6.18 -7.63
N PHE A 98 -6.74 5.67 -7.92
CA PHE A 98 -6.01 6.00 -9.14
C PHE A 98 -6.81 5.64 -10.40
N SER A 99 -7.65 4.61 -10.35
CA SER A 99 -8.48 4.18 -11.48
C SER A 99 -9.49 5.24 -11.95
N ILE A 100 -9.85 6.17 -11.07
CA ILE A 100 -10.75 7.29 -11.36
C ILE A 100 -9.93 8.59 -11.50
N ALA A 101 -8.90 8.76 -10.67
CA ALA A 101 -8.08 9.97 -10.65
C ALA A 101 -7.39 10.29 -11.98
N ILE A 102 -7.13 9.28 -12.82
CA ILE A 102 -6.58 9.47 -14.18
C ILE A 102 -7.43 10.41 -15.05
N TYR A 103 -8.74 10.55 -14.80
CA TYR A 103 -9.61 11.50 -15.53
C TYR A 103 -9.33 12.96 -15.18
N TYR A 104 -8.68 13.20 -14.04
CA TYR A 104 -8.44 14.52 -13.50
C TYR A 104 -6.96 14.95 -13.61
N GLY A 105 -6.09 14.05 -14.09
CA GLY A 105 -4.67 14.33 -14.19
C GLY A 105 -3.87 13.20 -14.82
N GLN A 106 -2.69 13.53 -15.33
CA GLN A 106 -1.80 12.57 -15.98
C GLN A 106 -0.43 12.43 -15.32
N ASN A 107 -0.05 13.37 -14.45
CA ASN A 107 1.17 13.27 -13.64
C ASN A 107 0.86 12.81 -12.20
N SER A 108 1.91 12.42 -11.47
CA SER A 108 1.76 11.88 -10.13
C SER A 108 1.07 12.83 -9.15
N TYR A 109 1.35 14.13 -9.24
CA TYR A 109 0.81 15.12 -8.32
C TYR A 109 -0.70 15.30 -8.50
N GLU A 110 -1.16 15.43 -9.75
CA GLU A 110 -2.58 15.58 -10.06
C GLU A 110 -3.36 14.32 -9.68
N ILE A 111 -2.85 13.14 -10.03
CA ILE A 111 -3.48 11.86 -9.69
C ILE A 111 -3.55 11.69 -8.17
N ALA A 112 -2.49 12.02 -7.44
CA ALA A 112 -2.46 11.94 -5.98
C ALA A 112 -3.52 12.85 -5.34
N LYS A 113 -3.60 14.11 -5.79
CA LYS A 113 -4.60 15.07 -5.29
C LYS A 113 -6.02 14.62 -5.59
N ALA A 114 -6.32 14.28 -6.84
CA ALA A 114 -7.64 13.82 -7.25
C ALA A 114 -8.05 12.54 -6.51
N SER A 115 -7.12 11.62 -6.28
CA SER A 115 -7.37 10.38 -5.52
C SER A 115 -7.84 10.65 -4.10
N SER A 116 -7.20 11.57 -3.39
CA SER A 116 -7.64 11.95 -2.05
C SER A 116 -8.98 12.69 -2.07
N GLU A 117 -9.28 13.48 -3.10
CA GLU A 117 -10.59 14.11 -3.27
C GLU A 117 -11.70 13.07 -3.52
N ILE A 118 -11.44 12.05 -4.34
CA ILE A 118 -12.34 10.92 -4.55
C ILE A 118 -12.61 10.19 -3.23
N ILE A 119 -11.56 9.91 -2.44
CA ILE A 119 -11.70 9.26 -1.13
C ILE A 119 -12.49 10.11 -0.14
N ARG A 120 -12.27 11.43 -0.09
CA ARG A 120 -13.02 12.35 0.78
C ARG A 120 -14.53 12.37 0.48
N ASN A 121 -14.94 11.99 -0.73
CA ASN A 121 -16.34 11.91 -1.14
C ASN A 121 -16.97 10.53 -0.92
N THR A 122 -16.26 9.59 -0.28
CA THR A 122 -16.79 8.27 0.05
C THR A 122 -17.73 8.31 1.25
N GLY A 123 -18.64 7.34 1.34
CA GLY A 123 -19.71 7.35 2.32
C GLY A 123 -19.91 6.02 3.03
N ARG A 124 -21.15 5.78 3.45
CA ARG A 124 -21.56 4.59 4.20
C ARG A 124 -21.36 3.29 3.43
N GLU A 125 -21.63 3.29 2.13
CA GLU A 125 -21.54 2.08 1.29
C GLU A 125 -20.10 1.57 1.20
N GLU A 126 -19.14 2.46 0.97
CA GLU A 126 -17.71 2.12 1.02
C GLU A 126 -17.31 1.60 2.41
N GLY A 127 -17.84 2.19 3.48
CA GLY A 127 -17.52 1.79 4.85
C GLY A 127 -18.02 0.37 5.16
N ILE A 128 -19.22 0.01 4.69
CA ILE A 128 -19.78 -1.34 4.80
C ILE A 128 -18.90 -2.35 4.06
N GLU A 129 -18.62 -2.11 2.77
CA GLU A 129 -17.82 -3.05 1.96
C GLU A 129 -16.38 -3.16 2.49
N TYR A 130 -15.81 -2.06 3.01
CA TYR A 130 -14.51 -2.09 3.67
C TYR A 130 -14.49 -3.04 4.88
N TYR A 131 -15.49 -2.94 5.76
CA TYR A 131 -15.62 -3.83 6.91
C TYR A 131 -15.84 -5.28 6.49
N GLU A 132 -16.60 -5.53 5.43
CA GLU A 132 -16.78 -6.88 4.87
C GLU A 132 -15.47 -7.48 4.33
N ILE A 133 -14.61 -6.66 3.69
CA ILE A 133 -13.27 -7.09 3.30
C ILE A 133 -12.44 -7.43 4.55
N LEU A 134 -12.44 -6.58 5.58
CA LEU A 134 -11.68 -6.82 6.81
C LEU A 134 -12.08 -8.13 7.50
N LYS A 135 -13.40 -8.42 7.57
CA LYS A 135 -13.92 -9.70 8.10
C LYS A 135 -13.44 -10.90 7.28
N GLY A 136 -13.50 -10.80 5.95
CA GLY A 136 -13.08 -11.89 5.06
C GLY A 136 -11.59 -12.22 5.14
N LEU A 137 -10.74 -11.24 5.46
CA LEU A 137 -9.28 -11.40 5.50
C LEU A 137 -8.73 -11.94 6.83
N SER A 138 -9.60 -12.25 7.82
CA SER A 138 -9.23 -12.87 9.10
C SER A 138 -8.01 -12.24 9.78
N LEU A 139 -7.97 -10.91 9.80
CA LEU A 139 -6.81 -10.15 10.26
C LEU A 139 -6.54 -10.36 11.76
N SER A 140 -5.38 -10.95 12.07
CA SER A 140 -4.98 -11.31 13.45
C SER A 140 -4.82 -10.14 14.43
N TYR A 141 -4.81 -8.89 13.92
CA TYR A 141 -4.68 -7.67 14.71
C TYR A 141 -5.99 -6.87 14.79
N LEU A 142 -7.09 -7.39 14.25
CA LEU A 142 -8.41 -6.87 14.58
C LEU A 142 -8.65 -7.19 16.06
N GLY A 143 -8.39 -6.20 16.91
CA GLY A 143 -8.72 -6.25 18.33
C GLY A 143 -10.16 -5.82 18.58
N LYS A 144 -10.55 -5.80 19.86
CA LYS A 144 -11.75 -5.09 20.31
C LYS A 144 -11.42 -3.61 20.42
N TYR A 145 -12.08 -2.79 19.63
CA TYR A 145 -11.99 -1.34 19.66
C TYR A 145 -13.14 -0.76 20.49
N GLN A 146 -12.83 0.11 21.45
CA GLN A 146 -13.83 0.89 22.19
C GLN A 146 -13.71 2.36 21.78
N GLY A 147 -14.68 2.87 21.02
CA GLY A 147 -14.82 4.29 20.69
C GLY A 147 -15.97 4.56 19.73
N LEU A 148 -16.06 5.78 19.19
CA LEU A 148 -17.26 6.29 18.49
C LEU A 148 -17.71 5.55 17.21
N GLU A 149 -16.79 4.82 16.57
CA GLU A 149 -17.08 4.03 15.38
C GLU A 149 -17.12 2.58 15.81
N LYS A 150 -18.03 1.81 15.22
CA LYS A 150 -18.26 0.44 15.62
C LYS A 150 -17.02 -0.40 15.34
N ASP A 151 -16.69 -1.28 16.28
CA ASP A 151 -15.76 -2.37 16.02
C ASP A 151 -16.26 -3.18 14.81
N VAL A 152 -15.32 -3.73 14.02
CA VAL A 152 -15.66 -4.54 12.84
C VAL A 152 -16.59 -5.71 13.19
N ASN A 153 -16.53 -6.19 14.43
CA ASN A 153 -17.38 -7.27 14.95
C ASN A 153 -18.69 -6.79 15.59
N GLU A 154 -18.87 -5.48 15.83
CA GLU A 154 -20.03 -4.89 16.50
C GLU A 154 -21.01 -4.23 15.52
N GLY A 155 -20.55 -3.81 14.35
CA GLY A 155 -21.41 -3.32 13.28
C GLY A 155 -20.66 -2.52 12.22
N TYR A 156 -21.40 -1.90 11.31
CA TYR A 156 -20.83 -1.10 10.24
C TYR A 156 -20.59 0.35 10.66
N PRO A 157 -19.56 1.00 10.10
CA PRO A 157 -19.24 2.39 10.40
C PRO A 157 -20.30 3.33 9.82
N ASN A 158 -20.24 4.61 10.20
CA ASN A 158 -21.11 5.64 9.64
C ASN A 158 -20.75 5.94 8.19
N SER A 159 -19.46 6.15 7.91
CA SER A 159 -18.90 6.33 6.57
C SER A 159 -17.47 5.80 6.47
N PHE A 160 -16.97 5.58 5.26
CA PHE A 160 -15.57 5.20 5.05
C PHE A 160 -14.60 6.33 5.41
N ILE A 161 -14.95 7.58 5.08
CA ILE A 161 -14.11 8.74 5.40
C ILE A 161 -13.94 8.90 6.92
N ASP A 162 -14.99 8.70 7.73
CA ASP A 162 -14.90 8.75 9.20
C ASP A 162 -13.92 7.69 9.75
N VAL A 163 -13.91 6.49 9.16
CA VAL A 163 -12.95 5.43 9.51
C VAL A 163 -11.53 5.90 9.23
N LEU A 164 -11.27 6.45 8.03
CA LEU A 164 -9.93 6.90 7.66
C LEU A 164 -9.45 8.02 8.57
N GLU A 165 -10.26 9.05 8.82
CA GLU A 165 -9.90 10.21 9.64
C GLU A 165 -9.58 9.80 11.09
N LYS A 166 -10.39 8.91 11.64
CA LYS A 166 -10.22 8.40 12.99
C LYS A 166 -8.95 7.57 13.18
N TYR A 167 -8.56 6.82 12.16
CA TYR A 167 -7.34 6.02 12.16
C TYR A 167 -6.24 6.67 11.30
N SER A 168 -6.25 7.99 11.16
CA SER A 168 -5.28 8.77 10.36
C SER A 168 -3.83 8.68 10.85
N TRP A 169 -3.60 8.10 12.03
CA TRP A 169 -2.27 7.71 12.50
C TRP A 169 -1.69 6.52 11.70
N ASP A 170 -2.53 5.71 11.04
CA ASP A 170 -2.09 4.65 10.15
C ASP A 170 -1.50 5.23 8.87
N LEU A 171 -0.36 4.70 8.44
CA LEU A 171 0.40 5.24 7.31
C LEU A 171 -0.38 5.19 5.99
N VAL A 172 -1.15 4.12 5.74
CA VAL A 172 -1.95 3.97 4.52
C VAL A 172 -3.09 4.99 4.51
N TYR A 173 -3.82 5.11 5.62
CA TYR A 173 -4.95 6.04 5.70
C TYR A 173 -4.48 7.49 5.65
N LYS A 174 -3.33 7.79 6.25
CA LYS A 174 -2.71 9.10 6.17
C LYS A 174 -2.45 9.51 4.72
N GLU A 175 -1.95 8.61 3.89
CA GLU A 175 -1.71 8.89 2.46
C GLU A 175 -3.00 9.14 1.70
N LEU A 176 -4.02 8.30 1.91
CA LEU A 176 -5.36 8.47 1.31
C LEU A 176 -5.97 9.85 1.63
N LEU A 177 -5.75 10.36 2.85
CA LEU A 177 -6.28 11.64 3.30
C LEU A 177 -5.40 12.84 2.89
N ASN A 178 -4.10 12.65 2.70
CA ASN A 178 -3.15 13.76 2.57
C ASN A 178 -2.46 13.81 1.20
N ASN A 179 -3.23 13.57 0.12
CA ASN A 179 -2.79 13.70 -1.26
C ASN A 179 -1.49 12.91 -1.53
N TYR A 180 -1.33 11.75 -0.90
CA TYR A 180 -0.17 10.88 -1.03
C TYR A 180 1.19 11.60 -0.83
N SER A 181 1.22 12.57 0.08
CA SER A 181 2.38 13.43 0.32
C SER A 181 3.68 12.65 0.58
N ILE A 182 3.60 11.53 1.30
CA ILE A 182 4.76 10.69 1.61
C ILE A 182 5.19 9.94 0.35
N SER A 183 4.26 9.37 -0.41
CA SER A 183 4.58 8.66 -1.65
C SER A 183 5.25 9.58 -2.66
N LEU A 184 4.75 10.82 -2.80
CA LEU A 184 5.35 11.84 -3.65
C LEU A 184 6.75 12.24 -3.16
N GLU A 185 6.94 12.47 -1.86
CA GLU A 185 8.27 12.77 -1.30
C GLU A 185 9.27 11.63 -1.59
N ILE A 186 8.86 10.37 -1.37
CA ILE A 186 9.72 9.21 -1.63
C ILE A 186 10.01 9.08 -3.13
N LYS A 187 9.03 9.31 -4.01
CA LYS A 187 9.23 9.38 -5.46
C LYS A 187 10.29 10.42 -5.85
N GLU A 188 10.21 11.63 -5.32
CA GLU A 188 11.23 12.67 -5.58
C GLU A 188 12.62 12.28 -5.06
N LYS A 189 12.71 11.58 -3.92
CA LYS A 189 13.99 11.06 -3.45
C LYS A 189 14.53 9.98 -4.39
N MET A 190 13.69 9.07 -4.87
CA MET A 190 14.06 8.02 -5.84
C MET A 190 14.58 8.62 -7.15
N GLU A 191 14.00 9.73 -7.62
CA GLU A 191 14.48 10.44 -8.82
C GLU A 191 15.88 11.04 -8.65
N LYS A 192 16.21 11.50 -7.44
CA LYS A 192 17.51 12.09 -7.11
C LYS A 192 18.62 11.07 -6.86
N ILE A 193 18.28 9.77 -6.80
CA ILE A 193 19.25 8.71 -6.55
C ILE A 193 19.97 8.36 -7.85
N ASN A 194 21.29 8.56 -7.83
CA ASN A 194 22.19 8.31 -8.95
C ASN A 194 22.61 6.83 -9.05
N GLU A 195 21.65 5.93 -9.00
CA GLU A 195 21.86 4.49 -9.22
C GLU A 195 21.29 4.10 -10.58
N GLU A 196 22.04 3.40 -11.42
CA GLU A 196 21.55 3.01 -12.75
C GLU A 196 20.41 1.97 -12.65
N LYS A 197 20.41 1.16 -11.57
CA LYS A 197 19.46 0.05 -11.39
C LYS A 197 18.22 0.53 -10.64
N LEU A 198 17.05 0.44 -11.28
CA LEU A 198 15.76 0.78 -10.66
C LEU A 198 15.52 0.06 -9.32
N ASN A 199 15.90 -1.22 -9.22
CA ASN A 199 15.82 -1.94 -7.96
C ASN A 199 16.56 -1.20 -6.84
N GLU A 200 17.79 -0.74 -7.07
CA GLU A 200 18.57 -0.04 -6.04
C GLU A 200 17.97 1.32 -5.69
N LYS A 201 17.44 2.07 -6.67
CA LYS A 201 16.67 3.30 -6.41
C LYS A 201 15.47 3.06 -5.50
N PHE A 202 14.67 2.04 -5.78
CA PHE A 202 13.46 1.72 -5.01
C PHE A 202 13.80 1.19 -3.62
N LEU A 203 14.89 0.44 -3.47
CA LEU A 203 15.40 0.00 -2.17
C LEU A 203 15.90 1.16 -1.30
N TRP A 204 16.51 2.17 -1.89
CA TRP A 204 16.83 3.41 -1.19
C TRP A 204 15.56 4.16 -0.76
N GLY A 205 14.56 4.27 -1.64
CA GLY A 205 13.24 4.82 -1.31
C GLY A 205 12.61 4.13 -0.11
N PHE A 206 12.67 2.79 -0.08
CA PHE A 206 12.20 1.97 1.04
C PHE A 206 12.89 2.29 2.37
N ILE A 207 14.24 2.34 2.40
CA ILE A 207 14.95 2.69 3.64
C ILE A 207 14.59 4.10 4.08
N HIS A 208 14.55 5.07 3.15
CA HIS A 208 14.17 6.44 3.48
C HIS A 208 12.78 6.49 4.12
N LEU A 209 11.81 5.80 3.54
CA LEU A 209 10.44 5.73 4.05
C LEU A 209 10.40 5.19 5.49
N ILE A 210 10.99 4.03 5.76
CA ILE A 210 10.97 3.45 7.12
C ILE A 210 11.72 4.35 8.11
N SER A 211 12.89 4.87 7.72
CA SER A 211 13.71 5.69 8.61
C SER A 211 13.04 7.01 9.00
N SER A 212 12.26 7.60 8.07
CA SER A 212 11.57 8.87 8.30
C SER A 212 10.22 8.70 9.02
N TYR A 213 9.41 7.73 8.62
CA TYR A 213 8.01 7.63 9.06
C TYR A 213 7.71 6.39 9.91
N GLY A 214 8.55 5.37 9.83
CA GLY A 214 8.29 4.06 10.45
C GLY A 214 7.13 3.30 9.79
N ASP A 215 6.74 2.19 10.39
CA ASP A 215 5.71 1.30 9.84
C ASP A 215 4.57 1.02 10.83
N THR A 216 3.36 1.46 10.51
CA THR A 216 2.21 1.34 11.43
C THR A 216 1.70 -0.10 11.58
N LEU A 217 1.97 -1.00 10.63
CA LEU A 217 1.68 -2.43 10.78
C LEU A 217 2.61 -3.07 11.81
N ILE A 218 3.89 -2.67 11.87
CA ILE A 218 4.81 -3.09 12.94
C ILE A 218 4.29 -2.60 14.29
N ALA A 219 3.84 -1.34 14.40
CA ALA A 219 3.25 -0.85 15.65
C ALA A 219 2.03 -1.66 16.08
N LYS A 220 1.12 -1.97 15.14
CA LYS A 220 -0.08 -2.78 15.37
C LYS A 220 0.21 -4.22 15.80
N LYS A 221 1.24 -4.87 15.23
CA LYS A 221 1.53 -6.30 15.45
C LYS A 221 2.58 -6.57 16.51
N ASN A 222 3.56 -5.68 16.66
CA ASN A 222 4.76 -5.88 17.47
C ASN A 222 4.91 -4.81 18.56
N GLY A 223 4.02 -3.80 18.60
CA GLY A 223 4.03 -2.73 19.59
C GLY A 223 4.95 -1.56 19.24
N PHE A 224 4.80 -0.47 19.98
CA PHE A 224 5.48 0.79 19.70
C PHE A 224 7.01 0.71 19.86
N ASN A 225 7.51 -0.12 20.78
CA ASN A 225 8.95 -0.32 20.92
C ASN A 225 9.58 -0.94 19.66
N ALA A 226 8.90 -1.89 19.02
CA ALA A 226 9.37 -2.48 17.76
C ALA A 226 9.31 -1.46 16.62
N PHE A 227 8.28 -0.61 16.60
CA PHE A 227 8.18 0.52 15.66
C PHE A 227 9.38 1.46 15.78
N ILE A 228 9.70 1.93 16.99
CA ILE A 228 10.86 2.82 17.22
C ILE A 228 12.18 2.12 16.87
N LYS A 229 12.34 0.86 17.29
CA LYS A 229 13.55 0.08 17.01
C LYS A 229 13.78 -0.06 15.51
N THR A 230 12.76 -0.43 14.74
CA THR A 230 12.91 -0.68 13.29
C THR A 230 13.19 0.61 12.52
N ARG A 231 12.63 1.74 12.96
CA ARG A 231 13.00 3.06 12.45
C ARG A 231 14.49 3.38 12.70
N ASN A 232 14.98 3.14 13.92
CA ASN A 232 16.40 3.35 14.26
C ASN A 232 17.32 2.39 13.52
N ASP A 233 16.94 1.12 13.37
CA ASP A 233 17.68 0.13 12.58
C ASP A 233 17.80 0.63 11.12
N ALA A 234 16.73 1.20 10.55
CA ALA A 234 16.74 1.77 9.20
C ALA A 234 17.63 3.02 9.07
N GLU A 235 17.69 3.88 10.10
CA GLU A 235 18.66 4.99 10.16
C GLU A 235 20.11 4.48 10.12
N ILE A 236 20.42 3.44 10.90
CA ILE A 236 21.73 2.79 10.88
C ILE A 236 22.00 2.17 9.50
N ALA A 237 20.99 1.56 8.88
CA ALA A 237 21.12 0.97 7.55
C ALA A 237 21.45 2.01 6.48
N LYS A 238 20.97 3.25 6.56
CA LYS A 238 21.41 4.33 5.63
C LYS A 238 22.92 4.59 5.72
N ILE A 239 23.49 4.53 6.93
CA ILE A 239 24.93 4.72 7.15
C ILE A 239 25.71 3.53 6.56
N ILE A 240 25.24 2.30 6.82
CA ILE A 240 25.82 1.07 6.26
C ILE A 240 25.76 1.11 4.73
N ALA A 241 24.63 1.53 4.15
CA ALA A 241 24.41 1.57 2.71
C ALA A 241 25.39 2.50 1.99
N LYS A 242 25.73 3.65 2.60
CA LYS A 242 26.74 4.57 2.05
C LYS A 242 28.13 3.95 1.95
N LYS A 243 28.46 3.00 2.83
CA LYS A 243 29.79 2.37 2.88
C LYS A 243 29.86 1.05 2.12
N TYR A 244 28.79 0.26 2.15
CA TYR A 244 28.80 -1.13 1.67
C TYR A 244 27.72 -1.42 0.61
N GLY A 245 26.95 -0.40 0.20
CA GLY A 245 25.86 -0.53 -0.77
C GLY A 245 24.51 -0.87 -0.14
N ILE A 246 23.43 -0.47 -0.83
CA ILE A 246 22.05 -0.58 -0.34
C ILE A 246 21.63 -2.03 -0.07
N LYS A 247 22.01 -2.97 -0.93
CA LYS A 247 21.68 -4.39 -0.78
C LYS A 247 22.28 -4.98 0.49
N PHE A 248 23.55 -4.68 0.77
CA PHE A 248 24.22 -5.14 1.99
C PHE A 248 23.52 -4.62 3.25
N ALA A 249 23.14 -3.34 3.27
CA ALA A 249 22.42 -2.74 4.39
C ALA A 249 21.05 -3.39 4.64
N LEU A 250 20.33 -3.73 3.57
CA LEU A 250 19.04 -4.40 3.67
C LEU A 250 19.17 -5.88 4.05
N ASP A 251 20.19 -6.60 3.59
CA ASP A 251 20.46 -7.94 4.09
C ASP A 251 20.82 -7.94 5.59
N TYR A 252 21.52 -6.89 6.05
CA TYR A 252 21.75 -6.67 7.47
C TYR A 252 20.42 -6.49 8.24
N LEU A 253 19.51 -5.64 7.75
CA LEU A 253 18.18 -5.48 8.36
C LEU A 253 17.37 -6.78 8.33
N ASP A 254 17.43 -7.54 7.23
CA ASP A 254 16.69 -8.80 7.10
C ASP A 254 17.12 -9.81 8.18
N LYS A 255 18.42 -9.89 8.47
CA LYS A 255 18.96 -10.72 9.56
C LYS A 255 18.44 -10.30 10.94
N LEU A 256 18.18 -9.02 11.16
CA LEU A 256 17.63 -8.51 12.42
C LEU A 256 16.12 -8.74 12.53
N TRP A 257 15.37 -8.52 11.45
CA TRP A 257 13.91 -8.41 11.49
C TRP A 257 13.21 -9.74 11.25
N ARG A 258 13.76 -10.58 10.37
CA ARG A 258 13.12 -11.85 9.98
C ARG A 258 12.96 -12.83 11.16
N PRO A 259 13.96 -13.05 12.04
CA PRO A 259 13.79 -13.90 13.22
C PRO A 259 12.71 -13.39 14.18
N LEU A 260 12.54 -12.07 14.25
CA LEU A 260 11.54 -11.40 15.09
C LEU A 260 10.15 -11.32 14.43
N LYS A 261 10.00 -11.90 13.22
CA LYS A 261 8.76 -11.86 12.42
C LYS A 261 8.25 -10.43 12.19
N ILE A 262 9.16 -9.46 12.13
CA ILE A 262 8.88 -8.07 11.80
C ILE A 262 8.68 -7.98 10.29
N ASN A 263 7.60 -7.33 9.86
CA ASN A 263 7.29 -7.09 8.45
C ASN A 263 6.78 -5.65 8.28
N PRO A 264 7.50 -4.79 7.55
CA PRO A 264 7.12 -3.40 7.33
C PRO A 264 6.07 -3.26 6.22
N GLY A 265 4.91 -3.90 6.40
CA GLY A 265 3.89 -4.00 5.35
C GLY A 265 3.30 -2.64 4.93
N SER A 266 3.02 -1.74 5.87
CA SER A 266 2.42 -0.44 5.54
C SER A 266 3.38 0.46 4.76
N SER A 267 4.68 0.38 5.07
CA SER A 267 5.73 1.09 4.34
C SER A 267 5.86 0.53 2.92
N LEU A 268 5.73 -0.78 2.77
CA LEU A 268 5.73 -1.41 1.44
C LEU A 268 4.51 -1.02 0.61
N ASP A 269 3.32 -0.95 1.23
CA ASP A 269 2.11 -0.45 0.58
C ASP A 269 2.32 0.98 0.04
N VAL A 270 2.93 1.88 0.83
CA VAL A 270 3.24 3.26 0.40
C VAL A 270 4.37 3.34 -0.63
N LEU A 271 5.39 2.48 -0.50
CA LEU A 271 6.45 2.37 -1.50
C LEU A 271 5.87 1.96 -2.85
N SER A 272 4.90 1.06 -2.88
CA SER A 272 4.18 0.65 -4.09
C SER A 272 3.55 1.84 -4.81
N SER A 273 2.88 2.74 -4.09
CA SER A 273 2.35 3.99 -4.65
C SER A 273 3.45 4.92 -5.17
N SER A 274 4.55 5.04 -4.42
CA SER A 274 5.72 5.84 -4.81
C SER A 274 6.33 5.34 -6.12
N ILE A 275 6.43 4.01 -6.29
CA ILE A 275 6.93 3.36 -7.50
C ILE A 275 5.96 3.59 -8.66
N THR A 276 4.65 3.45 -8.44
CA THR A 276 3.63 3.80 -9.44
C THR A 276 3.82 5.23 -9.94
N PHE A 277 3.99 6.20 -9.04
CA PHE A 277 4.22 7.60 -9.40
C PHE A 277 5.56 7.82 -10.13
N TYR A 278 6.61 7.09 -9.74
CA TYR A 278 7.88 7.13 -10.45
C TYR A 278 7.71 6.69 -11.91
N PHE A 279 7.04 5.55 -12.14
CA PHE A 279 6.79 5.05 -13.49
C PHE A 279 5.86 5.96 -14.30
N LEU A 280 4.87 6.58 -13.64
CA LEU A 280 3.94 7.47 -14.30
C LEU A 280 4.65 8.69 -14.93
N ASP A 281 5.63 9.26 -14.23
CA ASP A 281 6.29 10.51 -14.61
C ASP A 281 7.57 10.30 -15.46
N ASN A 282 8.19 9.11 -15.41
CA ASN A 282 9.49 8.84 -16.02
C ASN A 282 9.45 7.88 -17.22
N PHE A 283 8.34 7.19 -17.45
CA PHE A 283 8.12 6.23 -18.55
C PHE A 283 6.76 6.49 -19.19
#